data_AF-A0A1S6IPE1-F1
#
_entry.id   AF-A0A1S6IPE1-F1
#
_cell.length_a   1.000
_cell.length_b   1.000
_cell.length_c   1.000
_cell.angle_alpha   90.00
_cell.angle_beta   90.00
_cell.angle_gamma   90.00
#
_symmetry.space_group_name_H-M   'P 1'
#
loop_
_entity.id
_entity.type
_entity.pdbx_description
1 polymer ?
#
loop_
_entity_poly.entity_id
_entity_poly.type
_entity_poly.pdbx_seq_one_letter_code
_entity_poly.pdbx_strand_id
1 'polypeptide(L)'
;MVKEIYEIKLEHYDEFRDKLFRFFDLYKEFEDKSLLFSALININLGIQDLNQLIDKINQNDVYDSSWYYELIVKGYQILNAFDEIENVFKVVKSGYNDLYGQPDSKDAKKREKQRQKIDFFRALRSLTTAHTLRTTDKAFKKFGMFKGVYLEDVRFKNNSAFKIVDGDVELELRIEEEFSEDGLGEVQYKGIWIEKDIIEPIRIIISKLELVTAKLVKLIQDKENYFKNEKINFPEKVDKLYLKELKAAVIKRYPREIINETYANGETIEYWAIQEIFDFVNWDIEFGDERDLELRSLQNIKGNIICQYANEVQTMQLTHNEMYFLPYGISTKGIDHYASQKIQEYLSESESYPFLDEITSYTNNLTEASNINRVSSETWACLLLLELQPELDNYFKIEWENMTLQEIYWQYLLALNVRQKYTDKS
;
A
#
# COMPACT_ATOMS: atom_id res chain seq x y z
N MET A 1 8.81 39.29 1.39
CA MET A 1 9.16 37.87 1.21
C MET A 1 7.95 37.25 0.53
N VAL A 2 8.09 36.58 -0.62
CA VAL A 2 6.92 35.96 -1.28
C VAL A 2 6.48 34.81 -0.39
N LYS A 3 5.23 34.83 0.06
CA LYS A 3 4.70 33.76 0.89
C LYS A 3 4.24 32.64 -0.02
N GLU A 4 4.94 31.52 0.03
CA GLU A 4 4.53 30.29 -0.63
C GLU A 4 3.48 29.58 0.22
N ILE A 5 2.45 29.05 -0.44
CA ILE A 5 1.53 28.10 0.17
C ILE A 5 2.27 26.77 0.20
N TYR A 6 2.39 26.14 1.37
CA TYR A 6 3.13 24.89 1.48
C TYR A 6 2.28 23.69 1.04
N GLU A 7 2.92 22.66 0.51
CA GLU A 7 2.25 21.40 0.22
C GLU A 7 1.68 20.73 1.49
N ILE A 8 0.71 19.85 1.28
CA ILE A 8 0.16 18.97 2.31
C ILE A 8 0.93 17.65 2.25
N LYS A 9 1.59 17.30 3.36
CA LYS A 9 2.35 16.05 3.49
C LYS A 9 1.45 14.84 3.69
N LEU A 10 1.89 13.69 3.16
CA LEU A 10 1.16 12.41 3.21
C LEU A 10 1.53 11.51 4.40
N GLU A 11 2.52 11.86 5.21
CA GLU A 11 3.08 10.98 6.27
C GLU A 11 1.99 10.35 7.18
N HIS A 12 1.08 11.17 7.73
CA HIS A 12 0.00 10.67 8.60
C HIS A 12 -1.07 9.87 7.84
N TYR A 13 -1.29 10.18 6.56
CA TYR A 13 -2.20 9.44 5.69
C TYR A 13 -1.64 8.05 5.36
N ASP A 14 -0.36 7.97 5.00
CA ASP A 14 0.30 6.71 4.67
C ASP A 14 0.33 5.77 5.88
N GLU A 15 0.67 6.28 7.06
CA GLU A 15 0.65 5.50 8.29
C GLU A 15 -0.76 4.97 8.60
N PHE A 16 -1.79 5.83 8.48
CA PHE A 16 -3.18 5.43 8.66
C PHE A 16 -3.61 4.36 7.66
N ARG A 17 -3.31 4.55 6.37
CA ARG A 17 -3.62 3.62 5.28
C ARG A 17 -3.07 2.24 5.59
N ASP A 18 -1.80 2.16 5.98
CA ASP A 18 -1.12 0.89 6.21
C ASP A 18 -1.73 0.15 7.41
N LYS A 19 -2.06 0.86 8.49
CA LYS A 19 -2.78 0.26 9.64
C LYS A 19 -4.21 -0.13 9.29
N LEU A 20 -4.93 0.68 8.52
CA LEU A 20 -6.30 0.37 8.12
C LEU A 20 -6.35 -0.91 7.27
N PHE A 21 -5.40 -1.06 6.35
CA PHE A 21 -5.25 -2.24 5.54
C PHE A 21 -4.98 -3.49 6.37
N ARG A 22 -4.05 -3.41 7.33
CA ARG A 22 -3.79 -4.51 8.27
C ARG A 22 -5.03 -4.84 9.10
N PHE A 23 -5.80 -3.83 9.51
CA PHE A 23 -7.06 -4.04 10.20
C PHE A 23 -8.07 -4.81 9.32
N PHE A 24 -8.24 -4.44 8.05
CA PHE A 24 -9.14 -5.18 7.14
C PHE A 24 -8.69 -6.60 6.83
N ASP A 25 -7.39 -6.86 6.80
CA ASP A 25 -6.86 -8.22 6.65
C ASP A 25 -7.31 -9.12 7.82
N LEU A 26 -7.28 -8.58 9.04
CA LEU A 26 -7.62 -9.30 10.27
C LEU A 26 -9.13 -9.35 10.56
N TYR A 27 -9.89 -8.38 10.06
CA TYR A 27 -11.34 -8.22 10.23
C TYR A 27 -12.06 -8.22 8.87
N LYS A 28 -12.02 -9.36 8.18
CA LYS A 28 -12.53 -9.51 6.80
C LYS A 28 -14.00 -9.10 6.62
N GLU A 29 -14.83 -9.37 7.63
CA GLU A 29 -16.29 -9.12 7.62
C GLU A 29 -16.68 -7.77 8.24
N PHE A 30 -15.77 -6.79 8.25
CA PHE A 30 -16.08 -5.47 8.79
C PHE A 30 -17.10 -4.73 7.92
N GLU A 31 -18.25 -4.39 8.50
CA GLU A 31 -19.42 -3.84 7.79
C GLU A 31 -19.11 -2.54 7.02
N ASP A 32 -18.39 -1.61 7.64
CA ASP A 32 -18.10 -0.30 7.06
C ASP A 32 -16.84 -0.28 6.15
N LYS A 33 -16.34 -1.44 5.73
CA LYS A 33 -15.10 -1.56 4.94
C LYS A 33 -15.16 -0.74 3.65
N SER A 34 -16.26 -0.80 2.91
CA SER A 34 -16.44 -0.06 1.63
C SER A 34 -16.44 1.46 1.85
N LEU A 35 -17.13 1.93 2.90
CA LEU A 35 -17.18 3.34 3.27
C LEU A 35 -15.78 3.87 3.60
N LEU A 36 -15.05 3.15 4.45
CA LEU A 36 -13.68 3.51 4.82
C LEU A 36 -12.70 3.48 3.64
N PHE A 37 -12.89 2.57 2.68
CA PHE A 37 -12.11 2.57 1.43
C PHE A 37 -12.39 3.80 0.57
N SER A 38 -13.66 4.15 0.41
CA SER A 38 -14.07 5.36 -0.31
C SER A 38 -13.46 6.61 0.36
N ALA A 39 -13.57 6.71 1.69
CA ALA A 39 -12.97 7.81 2.45
C ALA A 39 -11.44 7.89 2.25
N LEU A 40 -10.75 6.76 2.27
CA LEU A 40 -9.30 6.70 2.04
C LEU A 40 -8.91 7.21 0.65
N ILE A 41 -9.63 6.79 -0.39
CA ILE A 41 -9.43 7.26 -1.76
C ILE A 41 -9.70 8.77 -1.86
N ASN A 42 -10.80 9.25 -1.26
CA ASN A 42 -11.18 10.66 -1.29
C ASN A 42 -10.15 11.56 -0.60
N ILE A 43 -9.55 11.11 0.51
CA ILE A 43 -8.46 11.84 1.16
C ILE A 43 -7.25 11.91 0.23
N ASN A 44 -6.83 10.79 -0.35
CA ASN A 44 -5.66 10.73 -1.22
C ASN A 44 -5.80 11.64 -2.45
N LEU A 45 -6.90 11.48 -3.19
CA LEU A 45 -7.20 12.29 -4.37
C LEU A 45 -7.34 13.77 -4.00
N GLY A 46 -8.01 14.06 -2.87
CA GLY A 46 -8.14 15.43 -2.38
C GLY A 46 -6.78 16.08 -2.08
N ILE A 47 -5.85 15.35 -1.45
CA ILE A 47 -4.50 15.87 -1.17
C ILE A 47 -3.73 16.11 -2.48
N GLN A 48 -3.79 15.16 -3.42
CA GLN A 48 -3.14 15.29 -4.73
C GLN A 48 -3.66 16.51 -5.49
N ASP A 49 -4.99 16.65 -5.58
CA ASP A 49 -5.64 17.77 -6.26
C ASP A 49 -5.28 19.11 -5.60
N LEU A 50 -5.27 19.18 -4.26
CA LEU A 50 -4.88 20.39 -3.54
C LEU A 50 -3.41 20.74 -3.77
N ASN A 51 -2.49 19.76 -3.72
CA ASN A 51 -1.07 20.03 -3.94
C ASN A 51 -0.82 20.52 -5.38
N GLN A 52 -1.49 19.94 -6.38
CA GLN A 52 -1.44 20.46 -7.76
C GLN A 52 -1.95 21.91 -7.86
N LEU A 53 -3.03 22.23 -7.14
CA LEU A 53 -3.59 23.58 -7.12
C LEU A 53 -2.68 24.57 -6.37
N ILE A 54 -2.05 24.14 -5.28
CA ILE A 54 -1.04 24.89 -4.53
C ILE A 54 0.15 25.23 -5.43
N ASP A 55 0.67 24.24 -6.15
CA ASP A 55 1.77 24.43 -7.10
C ASP A 55 1.39 25.44 -8.18
N LYS A 56 0.18 25.30 -8.74
CA LYS A 56 -0.36 26.25 -9.71
C LYS A 56 -0.46 27.66 -9.12
N ILE A 57 -0.99 27.82 -7.90
CA ILE A 57 -1.10 29.14 -7.25
C ILE A 57 0.29 29.75 -7.03
N ASN A 58 1.26 28.97 -6.55
CA ASN A 58 2.61 29.44 -6.27
C ASN A 58 3.38 29.82 -7.54
N GLN A 59 3.10 29.20 -8.69
CA GLN A 59 3.78 29.46 -9.96
C GLN A 59 3.18 30.61 -10.78
N ASN A 60 1.96 31.04 -10.48
CA ASN A 60 1.25 32.04 -11.28
C ASN A 60 1.28 33.43 -10.65
N ASP A 61 1.62 34.44 -11.45
CA ASP A 61 1.60 35.86 -11.06
C ASP A 61 0.18 36.48 -11.06
N VAL A 62 -0.82 35.73 -11.56
CA VAL A 62 -2.22 36.16 -11.69
C VAL A 62 -3.12 35.06 -11.14
N TYR A 63 -4.00 35.44 -10.21
CA TYR A 63 -4.94 34.52 -9.59
C TYR A 63 -6.30 34.53 -10.29
N ASP A 64 -6.89 33.34 -10.39
CA ASP A 64 -8.28 33.14 -10.83
C ASP A 64 -9.18 32.81 -9.63
N SER A 65 -10.26 33.57 -9.45
CA SER A 65 -11.32 33.33 -8.46
C SER A 65 -11.79 31.86 -8.41
N SER A 66 -11.74 31.14 -9.54
CA SER A 66 -12.06 29.71 -9.61
C SER A 66 -11.24 28.86 -8.64
N TRP A 67 -9.98 29.22 -8.38
CA TRP A 67 -9.09 28.47 -7.49
C TRP A 67 -9.59 28.50 -6.04
N TYR A 68 -10.26 29.57 -5.60
CA TYR A 68 -10.87 29.61 -4.26
C TYR A 68 -11.95 28.53 -4.15
N TYR A 69 -12.83 28.44 -5.14
CA TYR A 69 -13.92 27.46 -5.15
C TYR A 69 -13.37 26.04 -5.21
N GLU A 70 -12.34 25.80 -6.04
CA GLU A 70 -11.68 24.50 -6.11
C GLU A 70 -11.04 24.11 -4.76
N LEU A 71 -10.28 25.01 -4.12
CA LEU A 71 -9.68 24.80 -2.80
C LEU A 71 -10.73 24.43 -1.74
N ILE A 72 -11.85 25.17 -1.69
CA ILE A 72 -12.96 24.90 -0.76
C ILE A 72 -13.57 23.52 -1.02
N VAL A 73 -13.86 23.18 -2.29
CA VAL A 73 -14.49 21.91 -2.66
C VAL A 73 -13.58 20.74 -2.34
N LYS A 74 -12.31 20.79 -2.77
CA LYS A 74 -11.32 19.71 -2.55
C LYS A 74 -10.99 19.54 -1.07
N GLY A 75 -10.81 20.65 -0.35
CA GLY A 75 -10.60 20.60 1.11
C GLY A 75 -11.80 20.03 1.86
N TYR A 76 -13.02 20.32 1.40
CA TYR A 76 -14.23 19.75 1.99
C TYR A 76 -14.37 18.25 1.72
N GLN A 77 -13.95 17.76 0.55
CA GLN A 77 -13.92 16.31 0.26
C GLN A 77 -13.05 15.56 1.28
N ILE A 78 -11.87 16.09 1.60
CA ILE A 78 -10.98 15.53 2.64
C ILE A 78 -11.67 15.57 4.00
N LEU A 79 -12.23 16.71 4.39
CA LEU A 79 -12.92 16.86 5.68
C LEU A 79 -14.08 15.88 5.83
N ASN A 80 -14.92 15.74 4.81
CA ASN A 80 -16.07 14.84 4.85
C ASN A 80 -15.62 13.38 4.95
N ALA A 81 -14.62 12.98 4.18
CA ALA A 81 -14.03 11.64 4.25
C ALA A 81 -13.41 11.36 5.63
N PHE A 82 -12.77 12.36 6.23
CA PHE A 82 -12.26 12.24 7.59
C PHE A 82 -13.40 12.09 8.62
N ASP A 83 -14.45 12.89 8.54
CA ASP A 83 -15.63 12.78 9.42
C ASP A 83 -16.27 11.37 9.31
N GLU A 84 -16.32 10.78 8.12
CA GLU A 84 -16.77 9.39 7.91
C GLU A 84 -15.89 8.38 8.67
N ILE A 85 -14.56 8.49 8.55
CA ILE A 85 -13.61 7.63 9.27
C ILE A 85 -13.82 7.75 10.78
N GLU A 86 -13.95 8.97 11.30
CA GLU A 86 -14.15 9.21 12.73
C GLU A 86 -15.44 8.63 13.27
N ASN A 87 -16.53 8.74 12.50
CA ASN A 87 -17.83 8.20 12.85
C ASN A 87 -17.79 6.68 12.95
N VAL A 88 -17.18 6.01 11.96
CA VAL A 88 -17.02 4.54 11.96
C VAL A 88 -16.23 4.08 13.16
N PHE A 89 -15.08 4.71 13.41
CA PHE A 89 -14.25 4.34 14.55
C PHE A 89 -14.77 4.89 15.88
N LYS A 90 -15.87 5.66 15.91
CA LYS A 90 -16.43 6.27 17.13
C LYS A 90 -15.35 6.92 17.98
N VAL A 91 -14.44 7.65 17.34
CA VAL A 91 -13.38 8.38 18.04
C VAL A 91 -13.98 9.53 18.87
N VAL A 92 -15.22 9.92 18.52
CA VAL A 92 -16.03 10.91 19.23
C VAL A 92 -17.18 10.21 19.96
N LYS A 93 -17.17 10.23 21.30
CA LYS A 93 -18.40 10.08 22.08
C LYS A 93 -19.03 11.47 22.24
N SER A 94 -20.34 11.55 22.03
CA SER A 94 -21.12 12.76 22.27
C SER A 94 -20.86 13.30 23.68
N GLY A 95 -20.50 14.59 23.75
CA GLY A 95 -20.25 15.33 25.00
C GLY A 95 -18.77 15.47 25.33
N TYR A 96 -18.20 16.65 25.03
CA TYR A 96 -16.93 17.20 25.53
C TYR A 96 -15.64 16.33 25.44
N ASN A 97 -15.73 15.12 24.90
CA ASN A 97 -14.64 14.19 24.62
C ASN A 97 -14.60 13.83 23.12
N ASP A 98 -14.92 14.82 22.29
CA ASP A 98 -14.81 14.80 20.83
C ASP A 98 -13.38 15.18 20.44
N LEU A 99 -12.53 14.24 20.01
CA LEU A 99 -11.20 14.48 19.39
C LEU A 99 -10.13 15.27 20.16
N TYR A 100 -10.49 15.94 21.23
CA TYR A 100 -9.73 17.03 21.81
C TYR A 100 -9.39 16.79 23.28
N GLY A 101 -9.54 15.54 23.74
CA GLY A 101 -9.17 15.09 25.09
C GLY A 101 -9.87 15.87 26.21
N GLN A 102 -9.54 15.53 27.45
CA GLN A 102 -10.07 16.27 28.60
C GLN A 102 -9.55 17.72 28.63
N PRO A 103 -10.36 18.68 29.09
CA PRO A 103 -10.06 20.11 29.07
C PRO A 103 -8.90 20.57 29.97
N ASP A 104 -8.36 19.72 30.84
CA ASP A 104 -7.46 20.16 31.92
C ASP A 104 -5.95 20.08 31.62
N SER A 105 -5.52 19.86 30.37
CA SER A 105 -4.09 19.88 30.01
C SER A 105 -3.68 21.13 29.22
N LYS A 106 -2.39 21.51 29.24
CA LYS A 106 -1.81 22.62 28.44
C LYS A 106 -2.13 22.49 26.94
N ASP A 107 -2.44 21.29 26.47
CA ASP A 107 -2.83 21.00 25.10
C ASP A 107 -4.27 21.41 24.76
N ALA A 108 -5.15 21.59 25.76
CA ALA A 108 -6.56 21.94 25.53
C ALA A 108 -6.72 23.28 24.78
N LYS A 109 -5.87 24.27 25.08
CA LYS A 109 -5.86 25.57 24.36
C LYS A 109 -5.41 25.43 22.91
N LYS A 110 -4.40 24.59 22.64
CA LYS A 110 -3.92 24.31 21.27
C LYS A 110 -5.01 23.60 20.47
N ARG A 111 -5.68 22.63 21.09
CA ARG A 111 -6.78 21.84 20.51
C ARG A 111 -8.01 22.68 20.21
N GLU A 112 -8.42 23.55 21.13
CA GLU A 112 -9.53 24.50 20.89
C GLU A 112 -9.19 25.46 19.73
N LYS A 113 -7.94 25.93 19.64
CA LYS A 113 -7.50 26.75 18.49
C LYS A 113 -7.57 25.99 17.16
N GLN A 114 -7.16 24.73 17.14
CA GLN A 114 -7.27 23.86 15.95
C GLN A 114 -8.73 23.60 15.57
N ARG A 115 -9.59 23.35 16.56
CA ARG A 115 -11.04 23.20 16.36
C ARG A 115 -11.65 24.45 15.73
N GLN A 116 -11.32 25.63 16.25
CA GLN A 116 -11.82 26.88 15.70
C GLN A 116 -11.40 27.09 14.24
N LYS A 117 -10.22 26.63 13.84
CA LYS A 117 -9.78 26.67 12.43
C LYS A 117 -10.61 25.75 11.54
N ILE A 118 -10.88 24.52 11.98
CA ILE A 118 -11.74 23.58 11.24
C ILE A 118 -13.19 24.09 11.18
N ASP A 119 -13.73 24.59 12.29
CA ASP A 119 -15.06 25.18 12.34
C ASP A 119 -15.18 26.38 11.39
N PHE A 120 -14.14 27.21 11.32
CA PHE A 120 -14.10 28.35 10.40
C PHE A 120 -14.08 27.88 8.94
N PHE A 121 -13.26 26.88 8.60
CA PHE A 121 -13.24 26.27 7.27
C PHE A 121 -14.61 25.67 6.88
N ARG A 122 -15.29 24.97 7.80
CA ARG A 122 -16.66 24.50 7.61
C ARG A 122 -17.61 25.65 7.32
N ALA A 123 -17.49 26.74 8.05
CA ALA A 123 -18.29 27.94 7.86
C ALA A 123 -18.05 28.57 6.46
N LEU A 124 -16.79 28.65 6.02
CA LEU A 124 -16.42 29.10 4.68
C LEU A 124 -17.05 28.25 3.59
N ARG A 125 -16.93 26.91 3.70
CA ARG A 125 -17.58 26.00 2.75
C ARG A 125 -19.10 26.17 2.74
N SER A 126 -19.73 26.25 3.91
CA SER A 126 -21.18 26.45 4.01
C SER A 126 -21.60 27.75 3.33
N LEU A 127 -20.85 28.83 3.54
CA LEU A 127 -21.08 30.12 2.90
C LEU A 127 -20.90 30.05 1.37
N THR A 128 -19.86 29.36 0.89
CA THR A 128 -19.56 29.20 -0.55
C THR A 128 -20.56 28.30 -1.29
N THR A 129 -21.12 27.29 -0.62
CA THR A 129 -22.06 26.34 -1.25
C THR A 129 -23.53 26.69 -1.03
N ALA A 130 -23.84 27.68 -0.18
CA ALA A 130 -25.21 28.04 0.13
C ALA A 130 -25.90 28.78 -1.04
N HIS A 131 -26.86 28.12 -1.66
CA HIS A 131 -27.93 28.76 -2.42
C HIS A 131 -29.07 29.09 -1.45
N THR A 132 -29.21 30.35 -1.02
CA THR A 132 -30.37 30.96 -0.29
C THR A 132 -31.05 30.19 0.87
N LEU A 133 -30.57 29.02 1.27
CA LEU A 133 -31.22 28.13 2.24
C LEU A 133 -30.27 27.88 3.41
N ARG A 134 -30.41 28.75 4.42
CA ARG A 134 -29.98 28.57 5.82
C ARG A 134 -28.52 28.11 6.01
N THR A 135 -27.60 29.05 5.85
CA THR A 135 -26.30 29.08 6.54
C THR A 135 -26.52 29.24 8.06
N THR A 136 -27.03 28.21 8.74
CA THR A 136 -27.25 28.27 10.20
C THR A 136 -26.74 27.05 10.94
N ASP A 137 -25.53 27.18 11.48
CA ASP A 137 -25.24 26.65 12.80
C ASP A 137 -24.99 27.85 13.75
N LYS A 138 -25.52 27.79 14.98
CA LYS A 138 -25.18 28.75 16.05
C LYS A 138 -23.66 28.83 16.25
N ALA A 139 -22.93 27.74 15.97
CA ALA A 139 -21.49 27.67 16.04
C ALA A 139 -20.75 28.66 15.11
N PHE A 140 -21.36 29.10 14.00
CA PHE A 140 -20.70 29.94 13.00
C PHE A 140 -20.90 31.45 13.20
N LYS A 141 -21.87 31.85 14.03
CA LYS A 141 -22.09 33.26 14.42
C LYS A 141 -20.83 33.89 15.03
N LYS A 142 -20.01 33.10 15.75
CA LYS A 142 -18.76 33.56 16.37
C LYS A 142 -17.72 34.06 15.36
N PHE A 143 -17.89 33.74 14.07
CA PHE A 143 -17.01 34.17 12.99
C PHE A 143 -17.53 35.37 12.19
N GLY A 144 -18.69 35.91 12.58
CA GLY A 144 -19.39 36.97 11.85
C GLY A 144 -20.26 36.45 10.70
N MET A 145 -20.62 35.16 10.70
CA MET A 145 -21.56 34.58 9.72
C MET A 145 -22.93 34.43 10.37
N PHE A 146 -23.87 35.31 10.01
CA PHE A 146 -25.20 35.38 10.59
C PHE A 146 -26.22 34.54 9.81
N LYS A 147 -27.43 34.41 10.35
CA LYS A 147 -28.50 33.68 9.67
C LYS A 147 -28.94 34.49 8.46
N GLY A 148 -28.96 33.84 7.30
CA GLY A 148 -29.49 34.46 6.08
C GLY A 148 -28.44 35.16 5.22
N VAL A 149 -27.15 34.89 5.43
CA VAL A 149 -26.10 35.47 4.58
C VAL A 149 -25.76 34.56 3.40
N TYR A 150 -25.45 35.15 2.25
CA TYR A 150 -24.90 34.44 1.08
C TYR A 150 -23.61 35.08 0.57
N LEU A 151 -22.75 34.26 -0.05
CA LEU A 151 -21.55 34.73 -0.72
C LEU A 151 -21.93 35.27 -2.09
N GLU A 152 -21.71 36.56 -2.30
CA GLU A 152 -21.99 37.17 -3.60
C GLU A 152 -20.78 37.11 -4.53
N ASP A 153 -19.58 37.39 -4.00
CA ASP A 153 -18.36 37.43 -4.80
C ASP A 153 -17.10 37.19 -3.93
N VAL A 154 -16.01 36.79 -4.58
CA VAL A 154 -14.68 36.60 -4.00
C VAL A 154 -13.68 37.42 -4.80
N ARG A 155 -13.07 38.41 -4.16
CA ARG A 155 -12.17 39.36 -4.82
C ARG A 155 -10.84 39.46 -4.10
N PHE A 156 -9.81 39.95 -4.79
CA PHE A 156 -8.59 40.38 -4.12
C PHE A 156 -8.81 41.73 -3.46
N LYS A 157 -8.27 41.89 -2.25
CA LYS A 157 -8.31 43.17 -1.55
C LYS A 157 -7.50 44.27 -2.26
N ASN A 158 -6.48 43.89 -3.04
CA ASN A 158 -5.65 44.81 -3.83
C ASN A 158 -5.64 44.42 -5.33
N ASN A 159 -5.94 45.39 -6.22
CA ASN A 159 -6.03 45.24 -7.69
C ASN A 159 -4.70 45.00 -8.44
N SER A 160 -3.60 44.70 -7.75
CA SER A 160 -2.26 44.63 -8.35
C SER A 160 -1.63 43.27 -8.09
N ALA A 161 -1.26 42.59 -9.18
CA ALA A 161 -0.39 41.41 -9.35
C ALA A 161 -0.06 40.58 -8.09
N PHE A 162 -0.18 39.25 -8.19
CA PHE A 162 -0.01 38.27 -7.12
C PHE A 162 1.45 38.23 -6.59
N LYS A 163 1.85 39.27 -5.87
CA LYS A 163 3.02 39.28 -5.00
C LYS A 163 2.48 39.48 -3.60
N ILE A 164 2.17 38.37 -2.94
CA ILE A 164 1.72 38.34 -1.55
C ILE A 164 2.79 39.05 -0.71
N VAL A 165 2.48 40.25 -0.22
CA VAL A 165 3.30 40.99 0.74
C VAL A 165 2.82 40.63 2.15
N ASP A 166 3.77 40.48 3.08
CA ASP A 166 3.52 40.06 4.46
C ASP A 166 2.40 40.90 5.12
N GLY A 167 1.35 40.24 5.62
CA GLY A 167 0.28 40.87 6.40
C GLY A 167 -0.97 41.30 5.63
N ASP A 168 -1.00 41.17 4.29
CA ASP A 168 -2.20 41.47 3.52
C ASP A 168 -3.21 40.31 3.50
N VAL A 169 -4.49 40.67 3.45
CA VAL A 169 -5.61 39.74 3.24
C VAL A 169 -5.59 39.34 1.76
N GLU A 170 -5.46 38.03 1.50
CA GLU A 170 -5.33 37.48 0.14
C GLU A 170 -6.65 37.55 -0.61
N LEU A 171 -7.77 37.24 0.06
CA LEU A 171 -9.11 37.26 -0.54
C LEU A 171 -10.09 38.01 0.37
N GLU A 172 -11.00 38.74 -0.25
CA GLU A 172 -12.12 39.41 0.40
C GLU A 172 -13.43 38.78 -0.10
N LEU A 173 -14.18 38.18 0.82
CA LEU A 173 -15.53 37.71 0.56
C LEU A 173 -16.50 38.88 0.71
N ARG A 174 -17.31 39.12 -0.32
CA ARG A 174 -18.47 40.00 -0.23
C ARG A 174 -19.68 39.17 0.22
N ILE A 175 -20.18 39.49 1.41
CA ILE A 175 -21.26 38.76 2.09
C ILE A 175 -22.45 39.71 2.20
N GLU A 176 -23.61 39.30 1.71
CA GLU A 176 -24.86 40.08 1.84
C GLU A 176 -25.78 39.40 2.85
N GLU A 177 -26.39 40.19 3.74
CA GLU A 177 -27.41 39.71 4.69
C GLU A 177 -28.81 39.63 4.04
N GLU A 178 -29.58 38.57 4.33
CA GLU A 178 -31.01 38.46 3.97
C GLU A 178 -31.76 39.69 4.47
N PHE A 179 -32.50 40.32 3.55
CA PHE A 179 -33.26 41.56 3.72
C PHE A 179 -33.84 41.81 5.12
N SER A 180 -33.59 43.00 5.68
CA SER A 180 -34.51 43.64 6.61
C SER A 180 -35.77 44.12 5.87
N GLU A 181 -36.86 44.41 6.59
CA GLU A 181 -38.15 44.86 6.04
C GLU A 181 -38.05 46.12 5.14
N ASP A 182 -36.89 46.77 5.11
CA ASP A 182 -36.59 48.03 4.43
C ASP A 182 -35.98 47.83 3.03
N GLY A 183 -35.68 46.58 2.64
CA GLY A 183 -35.20 46.22 1.29
C GLY A 183 -33.73 46.55 1.01
N LEU A 184 -32.96 47.04 1.99
CA LEU A 184 -31.53 47.34 1.89
C LEU A 184 -30.74 46.37 2.77
N GLY A 185 -30.19 45.31 2.19
CA GLY A 185 -29.26 44.43 2.89
C GLY A 185 -27.92 45.15 3.15
N GLU A 186 -27.31 44.91 4.31
CA GLU A 186 -25.94 45.38 4.56
C GLU A 186 -24.92 44.45 3.89
N VAL A 187 -23.97 45.03 3.17
CA VAL A 187 -22.83 44.31 2.58
C VAL A 187 -21.69 44.29 3.57
N GLN A 188 -21.25 43.10 3.97
CA GLN A 188 -20.09 42.89 4.82
C GLN A 188 -18.92 42.31 4.02
N TYR A 189 -17.71 42.74 4.35
CA TYR A 189 -16.49 42.24 3.73
C TYR A 189 -15.68 41.43 4.73
N LYS A 190 -15.35 40.19 4.37
CA LYS A 190 -14.56 39.29 5.21
C LYS A 190 -13.25 38.91 4.52
N GLY A 191 -12.14 39.28 5.15
CA GLY A 191 -10.81 38.85 4.70
C GLY A 191 -10.51 37.40 5.03
N ILE A 192 -9.85 36.70 4.09
CA ILE A 192 -9.43 35.30 4.17
C ILE A 192 -7.98 35.16 3.70
N TRP A 193 -7.26 34.24 4.36
CA TRP A 193 -5.95 33.77 3.95
C TRP A 193 -6.02 32.31 3.48
N ILE A 194 -5.57 32.00 2.27
CA ILE A 194 -5.61 30.65 1.71
C ILE A 194 -4.83 29.69 2.60
N GLU A 195 -3.58 30.03 2.92
CA GLU A 195 -2.70 29.17 3.72
C GLU A 195 -3.27 28.91 5.13
N LYS A 196 -3.83 29.93 5.79
CA LYS A 196 -4.22 29.85 7.22
C LYS A 196 -5.66 29.38 7.43
N ASP A 197 -6.57 29.77 6.54
CA ASP A 197 -8.01 29.56 6.73
C ASP A 197 -8.56 28.43 5.86
N ILE A 198 -7.80 27.97 4.85
CA ILE A 198 -8.17 26.84 3.98
C ILE A 198 -7.17 25.68 4.13
N ILE A 199 -5.88 25.90 3.84
CA ILE A 199 -4.89 24.80 3.81
C ILE A 199 -4.53 24.30 5.20
N GLU A 200 -4.26 25.19 6.17
CA GLU A 200 -3.91 24.78 7.54
C GLU A 200 -4.99 23.91 8.22
N PRO A 201 -6.30 24.23 8.14
CA PRO A 201 -7.36 23.32 8.60
C PRO A 201 -7.26 21.91 8.01
N ILE A 202 -6.92 21.79 6.73
CA ILE A 202 -6.78 20.48 6.05
C ILE A 202 -5.55 19.75 6.60
N ARG A 203 -4.42 20.42 6.78
CA ARG A 203 -3.24 19.81 7.43
C ARG A 203 -3.56 19.34 8.86
N ILE A 204 -4.35 20.12 9.62
CA ILE A 204 -4.81 19.70 10.95
C ILE A 204 -5.67 18.43 10.83
N ILE A 205 -6.60 18.35 9.89
CA ILE A 205 -7.44 17.17 9.65
C ILE A 205 -6.59 15.95 9.32
N ILE A 206 -5.64 16.06 8.39
CA ILE A 206 -4.73 14.97 8.04
C ILE A 206 -3.88 14.53 9.22
N SER A 207 -3.33 15.48 10.01
CA SER A 207 -2.55 15.13 11.20
C SER A 207 -3.35 14.33 12.22
N LYS A 208 -4.66 14.59 12.35
CA LYS A 208 -5.53 13.87 13.29
C LYS A 208 -5.84 12.43 12.90
N LEU A 209 -5.50 12.00 11.68
CA LEU A 209 -5.52 10.57 11.35
C LEU A 209 -4.66 9.76 12.35
N GLU A 210 -3.63 10.38 12.96
CA GLU A 210 -2.82 9.77 14.03
C GLU A 210 -3.67 9.19 15.18
N LEU A 211 -4.78 9.86 15.53
CA LEU A 211 -5.66 9.43 16.62
C LEU A 211 -6.43 8.17 16.24
N VAL A 212 -6.87 8.08 14.99
CA VAL A 212 -7.53 6.90 14.44
C VAL A 212 -6.51 5.77 14.30
N THR A 213 -5.31 6.07 13.79
CA THR A 213 -4.19 5.14 13.68
C THR A 213 -3.85 4.50 15.02
N ALA A 214 -3.74 5.29 16.09
CA ALA A 214 -3.48 4.76 17.44
C ALA A 214 -4.56 3.78 17.90
N LYS A 215 -5.84 4.05 17.57
CA LYS A 215 -6.94 3.14 17.88
C LYS A 215 -6.88 1.85 17.05
N LEU A 216 -6.59 1.97 15.76
CA LEU A 216 -6.38 0.83 14.86
C LEU A 216 -5.25 -0.07 15.37
N VAL A 217 -4.11 0.51 15.75
CA VAL A 217 -2.97 -0.23 16.30
C VAL A 217 -3.40 -1.10 17.49
N LYS A 218 -4.20 -0.54 18.41
CA LYS A 218 -4.72 -1.32 19.55
C LYS A 218 -5.64 -2.46 19.11
N LEU A 219 -6.59 -2.21 18.22
CA LEU A 219 -7.51 -3.24 17.71
C LEU A 219 -6.79 -4.37 16.95
N ILE A 220 -5.74 -4.01 16.21
CA ILE A 220 -4.84 -4.95 15.52
C ILE A 220 -4.10 -5.79 16.56
N GLN A 221 -3.42 -5.15 17.53
CA GLN A 221 -2.67 -5.85 18.58
C GLN A 221 -3.56 -6.81 19.38
N ASP A 222 -4.77 -6.41 19.73
CA ASP A 222 -5.73 -7.27 20.43
C ASP A 222 -6.07 -8.52 19.60
N LYS A 223 -6.29 -8.35 18.29
CA LYS A 223 -6.59 -9.46 17.37
C LYS A 223 -5.38 -10.36 17.10
N GLU A 224 -4.20 -9.78 16.96
CA GLU A 224 -2.96 -10.52 16.80
C GLU A 224 -2.64 -11.33 18.05
N ASN A 225 -2.81 -10.76 19.25
CA ASN A 225 -2.65 -11.48 20.51
C ASN A 225 -3.66 -12.63 20.63
N TYR A 226 -4.90 -12.44 20.19
CA TYR A 226 -5.86 -13.53 20.07
C TYR A 226 -5.34 -14.65 19.15
N PHE A 227 -4.85 -14.33 17.95
CA PHE A 227 -4.33 -15.32 17.01
C PHE A 227 -3.02 -15.99 17.44
N LYS A 228 -2.18 -15.31 18.23
CA LYS A 228 -0.99 -15.90 18.86
C LYS A 228 -1.35 -17.01 19.86
N ASN A 229 -2.45 -16.81 20.60
CA ASN A 229 -2.93 -17.79 21.58
C ASN A 229 -3.72 -18.93 20.92
N GLU A 230 -4.25 -18.71 19.71
CA GLU A 230 -4.86 -19.75 18.90
C GLU A 230 -3.76 -20.62 18.26
N LYS A 231 -3.42 -21.74 18.90
CA LYS A 231 -2.40 -22.68 18.40
C LYS A 231 -2.81 -23.28 17.06
N ILE A 232 -1.88 -23.29 16.11
CA ILE A 232 -1.97 -24.03 14.85
C ILE A 232 -1.46 -25.45 15.11
N ASN A 233 -2.26 -26.46 14.78
CA ASN A 233 -1.91 -27.86 14.99
C ASN A 233 -1.10 -28.37 13.79
N PHE A 234 0.18 -28.07 13.77
CA PHE A 234 1.09 -28.58 12.76
C PHE A 234 1.38 -30.08 13.00
N PRO A 235 1.28 -30.92 11.96
CA PRO A 235 1.81 -32.28 11.99
C PRO A 235 3.32 -32.30 12.30
N GLU A 236 3.83 -33.42 12.80
CA GLU A 236 5.27 -33.55 13.11
C GLU A 236 6.15 -33.55 11.85
N LYS A 237 5.62 -34.07 10.74
CA LYS A 237 6.31 -34.12 9.45
C LYS A 237 5.78 -33.02 8.54
N VAL A 238 6.69 -32.31 7.87
CA VAL A 238 6.34 -31.36 6.80
C VAL A 238 5.86 -32.15 5.59
N ASP A 239 4.54 -32.35 5.50
CA ASP A 239 3.86 -33.09 4.44
C ASP A 239 2.66 -32.29 3.89
N LYS A 240 1.89 -32.89 2.97
CA LYS A 240 0.78 -32.19 2.30
C LYS A 240 -0.29 -31.71 3.29
N LEU A 241 -0.47 -32.42 4.41
CA LEU A 241 -1.39 -32.01 5.46
C LEU A 241 -0.81 -30.82 6.24
N TYR A 242 0.48 -30.83 6.55
CA TYR A 242 1.17 -29.69 7.18
C TYR A 242 0.99 -28.42 6.36
N LEU A 243 1.22 -28.50 5.05
CA LEU A 243 1.09 -27.36 4.16
C LEU A 243 -0.34 -26.82 4.10
N LYS A 244 -1.33 -27.72 4.09
CA LYS A 244 -2.75 -27.34 4.13
C LYS A 244 -3.10 -26.56 5.41
N GLU A 245 -2.64 -27.04 6.56
CA GLU A 245 -2.86 -26.36 7.85
C GLU A 245 -2.14 -25.01 7.90
N LEU A 246 -0.90 -24.95 7.40
CA LEU A 246 -0.13 -23.72 7.29
C LEU A 246 -0.82 -22.69 6.39
N LYS A 247 -1.25 -23.11 5.19
CA LYS A 247 -1.97 -22.26 4.26
C LYS A 247 -3.26 -21.70 4.86
N ALA A 248 -4.06 -22.53 5.52
CA ALA A 248 -5.27 -22.08 6.20
C ALA A 248 -4.96 -21.04 7.30
N ALA A 249 -3.87 -21.24 8.05
CA ALA A 249 -3.40 -20.29 9.04
C ALA A 249 -2.93 -18.97 8.42
N VAL A 250 -2.21 -19.01 7.29
CA VAL A 250 -1.76 -17.84 6.53
C VAL A 250 -2.94 -17.05 5.99
N ILE A 251 -3.92 -17.68 5.33
CA ILE A 251 -5.13 -17.01 4.81
C ILE A 251 -5.86 -16.24 5.93
N LYS A 252 -5.84 -16.77 7.15
CA LYS A 252 -6.49 -16.17 8.31
C LYS A 252 -5.68 -15.03 8.94
N ARG A 253 -4.36 -15.14 8.98
CA ARG A 253 -3.46 -14.23 9.72
C ARG A 253 -2.74 -13.21 8.83
N TYR A 254 -2.46 -13.58 7.59
CA TYR A 254 -1.69 -12.83 6.58
C TYR A 254 -2.25 -13.10 5.18
N PRO A 255 -3.50 -12.67 4.89
CA PRO A 255 -4.17 -12.99 3.63
C PRO A 255 -3.46 -12.46 2.38
N ARG A 256 -2.57 -11.46 2.50
CA ARG A 256 -1.83 -10.86 1.39
C ARG A 256 -0.64 -11.68 0.91
N GLU A 257 -0.20 -12.67 1.70
CA GLU A 257 0.89 -13.58 1.33
C GLU A 257 0.47 -14.58 0.25
N ILE A 258 -0.83 -14.69 0.00
CA ILE A 258 -1.40 -15.57 -1.01
C ILE A 258 -2.05 -14.70 -2.08
N ILE A 259 -1.42 -14.65 -3.24
CA ILE A 259 -1.86 -13.85 -4.37
C ILE A 259 -2.75 -14.76 -5.23
N ASN A 260 -3.95 -14.30 -5.57
CA ASN A 260 -4.84 -15.01 -6.48
C ASN A 260 -4.99 -14.16 -7.74
N GLU A 261 -4.49 -14.65 -8.87
CA GLU A 261 -4.61 -13.97 -10.17
C GLU A 261 -5.64 -14.67 -11.03
N THR A 262 -6.71 -13.95 -11.37
CA THR A 262 -7.74 -14.45 -12.30
C THR A 262 -7.45 -13.95 -13.71
N TYR A 263 -7.17 -14.87 -14.62
CA TYR A 263 -6.90 -14.59 -16.03
C TYR A 263 -8.19 -14.36 -16.82
N ALA A 264 -8.04 -13.81 -18.03
CA ALA A 264 -9.17 -13.48 -18.92
C ALA A 264 -10.01 -14.71 -19.34
N ASN A 265 -9.43 -15.92 -19.27
CA ASN A 265 -10.13 -17.19 -19.51
C ASN A 265 -10.99 -17.64 -18.29
N GLY A 266 -10.97 -16.90 -17.18
CA GLY A 266 -11.66 -17.20 -15.93
C GLY A 266 -10.89 -18.13 -14.99
N GLU A 267 -9.71 -18.61 -15.40
CA GLU A 267 -8.82 -19.41 -14.56
C GLU A 267 -8.22 -18.55 -13.46
N THR A 268 -8.15 -19.08 -12.23
CA THR A 268 -7.49 -18.39 -11.12
C THR A 268 -6.30 -19.22 -10.67
N ILE A 269 -5.10 -18.64 -10.80
CA ILE A 269 -3.87 -19.23 -10.30
C ILE A 269 -3.57 -18.60 -8.95
N GLU A 270 -3.19 -19.45 -7.99
CA GLU A 270 -2.82 -19.04 -6.66
C GLU A 270 -1.30 -19.13 -6.50
N TYR A 271 -0.69 -18.01 -6.12
CA TYR A 271 0.73 -17.90 -5.85
C TYR A 271 0.98 -17.80 -4.35
N TRP A 272 1.82 -18.69 -3.84
CA TRP A 272 2.30 -18.68 -2.46
C TRP A 272 3.72 -19.24 -2.40
N ALA A 273 4.70 -18.40 -2.07
CA ALA A 273 6.13 -18.75 -2.14
C ALA A 273 6.52 -20.02 -1.35
N ILE A 274 5.81 -20.32 -0.26
CA ILE A 274 6.08 -21.51 0.56
C ILE A 274 5.62 -22.82 -0.11
N GLN A 275 4.66 -22.75 -1.03
CA GLN A 275 4.21 -23.91 -1.80
C GLN A 275 5.37 -24.50 -2.60
N GLU A 276 6.13 -23.67 -3.31
CA GLU A 276 7.28 -24.12 -4.10
C GLU A 276 8.35 -24.79 -3.21
N ILE A 277 8.67 -24.18 -2.05
CA ILE A 277 9.65 -24.74 -1.11
C ILE A 277 9.18 -26.10 -0.61
N PHE A 278 7.88 -26.24 -0.36
CA PHE A 278 7.29 -27.49 0.06
C PHE A 278 7.38 -28.57 -1.01
N ASP A 279 7.08 -28.23 -2.26
CA ASP A 279 7.14 -29.16 -3.38
C ASP A 279 8.58 -29.66 -3.59
N PHE A 280 9.59 -28.77 -3.47
CA PHE A 280 11.00 -29.15 -3.46
C PHE A 280 11.38 -30.10 -2.31
N VAL A 281 10.88 -29.84 -1.08
CA VAL A 281 11.15 -30.69 0.09
C VAL A 281 10.56 -32.11 -0.07
N ASN A 282 9.44 -32.23 -0.81
CA ASN A 282 8.76 -33.50 -1.03
C ASN A 282 9.06 -34.14 -2.39
N TRP A 283 9.94 -33.54 -3.17
CA TRP A 283 10.49 -34.18 -4.36
C TRP A 283 11.15 -35.50 -3.95
N ASP A 284 10.68 -36.60 -4.54
CA ASP A 284 11.01 -37.98 -4.16
C ASP A 284 12.40 -38.35 -4.71
N ILE A 285 13.24 -38.92 -3.86
CA ILE A 285 14.68 -39.04 -4.12
C ILE A 285 15.01 -40.51 -4.29
N GLU A 286 14.99 -40.96 -5.53
CA GLU A 286 15.66 -42.18 -5.95
C GLU A 286 17.07 -41.85 -6.48
N PHE A 287 17.92 -41.21 -5.66
CA PHE A 287 19.29 -40.85 -6.06
C PHE A 287 20.34 -41.61 -5.21
N GLY A 288 21.60 -41.68 -5.69
CA GLY A 288 22.66 -42.50 -5.07
C GLY A 288 23.37 -41.83 -3.88
N ASP A 289 24.16 -42.60 -3.10
CA ASP A 289 24.70 -42.26 -1.76
C ASP A 289 25.32 -40.85 -1.56
N GLU A 290 26.11 -40.32 -2.50
CA GLU A 290 26.70 -38.97 -2.36
C GLU A 290 25.74 -37.85 -2.79
N ARG A 291 24.93 -38.09 -3.83
CA ARG A 291 23.86 -37.16 -4.27
C ARG A 291 22.79 -37.04 -3.19
N ASP A 292 22.55 -38.13 -2.46
CA ASP A 292 21.63 -38.21 -1.33
C ASP A 292 21.99 -37.26 -0.18
N LEU A 293 23.27 -37.10 0.16
CA LEU A 293 23.68 -36.30 1.32
C LEU A 293 23.49 -34.80 1.10
N GLU A 294 23.91 -34.27 -0.05
CA GLU A 294 23.74 -32.85 -0.38
C GLU A 294 22.28 -32.49 -0.55
N LEU A 295 21.52 -33.38 -1.19
CA LEU A 295 20.10 -33.21 -1.39
C LEU A 295 19.32 -33.25 -0.07
N ARG A 296 19.61 -34.22 0.81
CA ARG A 296 19.07 -34.23 2.19
C ARG A 296 19.45 -32.97 2.97
N SER A 297 20.67 -32.46 2.79
CA SER A 297 21.07 -31.19 3.42
C SER A 297 20.21 -30.02 2.93
N LEU A 298 19.95 -29.91 1.63
CA LEU A 298 19.14 -28.83 1.08
C LEU A 298 17.67 -28.98 1.47
N GLN A 299 17.12 -30.19 1.41
CA GLN A 299 15.77 -30.48 1.90
C GLN A 299 15.61 -30.16 3.39
N ASN A 300 16.61 -30.47 4.22
CA ASN A 300 16.60 -30.08 5.64
C ASN A 300 16.60 -28.56 5.81
N ILE A 301 17.40 -27.83 5.03
CA ILE A 301 17.41 -26.35 5.06
C ILE A 301 16.03 -25.80 4.67
N LYS A 302 15.46 -26.30 3.57
CA LYS A 302 14.15 -25.86 3.06
C LYS A 302 13.00 -26.26 4.01
N GLY A 303 13.07 -27.44 4.62
CA GLY A 303 12.16 -27.87 5.68
C GLY A 303 12.24 -26.97 6.92
N ASN A 304 13.45 -26.58 7.33
CA ASN A 304 13.64 -25.61 8.41
C ASN A 304 13.06 -24.23 8.07
N ILE A 305 13.15 -23.79 6.82
CA ILE A 305 12.53 -22.55 6.35
C ILE A 305 10.99 -22.63 6.48
N ILE A 306 10.37 -23.75 6.08
CA ILE A 306 8.92 -23.95 6.26
C ILE A 306 8.53 -23.92 7.74
N CYS A 307 9.30 -24.58 8.60
CA CYS A 307 9.08 -24.58 10.04
C CYS A 307 9.25 -23.17 10.65
N GLN A 308 10.25 -22.41 10.20
CA GLN A 308 10.45 -21.02 10.61
C GLN A 308 9.26 -20.15 10.18
N TYR A 309 8.85 -20.24 8.92
CA TYR A 309 7.70 -19.52 8.39
C TYR A 309 6.43 -19.85 9.20
N ALA A 310 6.20 -21.13 9.48
CA ALA A 310 5.09 -21.58 10.32
C ALA A 310 5.14 -20.99 11.74
N ASN A 311 6.33 -20.90 12.34
CA ASN A 311 6.52 -20.25 13.63
C ASN A 311 6.24 -18.74 13.55
N GLU A 312 6.71 -18.04 12.52
CA GLU A 312 6.43 -16.61 12.32
C GLU A 312 4.94 -16.33 12.11
N VAL A 313 4.23 -17.21 11.41
CA VAL A 313 2.76 -17.18 11.30
C VAL A 313 2.12 -17.38 12.68
N GLN A 314 2.57 -18.34 13.48
CA GLN A 314 2.06 -18.60 14.84
C GLN A 314 2.30 -17.42 15.78
N THR A 315 3.48 -16.80 15.73
CA THR A 315 3.86 -15.68 16.61
C THR A 315 3.35 -14.33 16.14
N MET A 316 2.65 -14.28 14.99
CA MET A 316 2.22 -13.06 14.32
C MET A 316 3.39 -12.08 14.09
N GLN A 317 4.52 -12.61 13.64
CA GLN A 317 5.74 -11.84 13.34
C GLN A 317 6.29 -12.18 11.95
N LEU A 318 5.40 -12.52 11.00
CA LEU A 318 5.81 -12.82 9.64
C LEU A 318 6.57 -11.65 9.03
N THR A 319 7.84 -11.90 8.70
CA THR A 319 8.71 -10.95 8.00
C THR A 319 8.78 -11.34 6.53
N HIS A 320 8.81 -10.39 5.60
CA HIS A 320 9.11 -10.71 4.20
C HIS A 320 10.60 -11.02 4.09
N ASN A 321 10.96 -12.28 4.38
CA ASN A 321 12.33 -12.76 4.31
C ASN A 321 12.61 -13.24 2.89
N GLU A 322 13.65 -12.69 2.27
CA GLU A 322 14.10 -13.14 0.94
C GLU A 322 14.38 -14.66 0.92
N MET A 323 14.74 -15.28 2.05
CA MET A 323 14.96 -16.73 2.14
C MET A 323 13.70 -17.59 1.88
N TYR A 324 12.50 -17.00 1.85
CA TYR A 324 11.26 -17.69 1.49
C TYR A 324 11.09 -17.93 0.00
N PHE A 325 12.02 -17.44 -0.81
CA PHE A 325 12.03 -17.68 -2.24
C PHE A 325 13.12 -18.71 -2.55
N LEU A 326 12.76 -19.78 -3.25
CA LEU A 326 13.62 -20.93 -3.53
C LEU A 326 15.03 -20.58 -4.06
N PRO A 327 15.23 -19.58 -4.95
CA PRO A 327 16.54 -19.20 -5.45
C PRO A 327 17.32 -18.25 -4.53
N TYR A 328 16.65 -17.55 -3.61
CA TYR A 328 17.28 -16.52 -2.79
C TYR A 328 18.07 -17.17 -1.66
N GLY A 329 19.40 -17.08 -1.78
CA GLY A 329 20.39 -17.71 -0.90
C GLY A 329 21.39 -18.60 -1.63
N ILE A 330 21.11 -18.98 -2.88
CA ILE A 330 22.04 -19.72 -3.73
C ILE A 330 22.81 -18.72 -4.59
N SER A 331 24.13 -18.68 -4.44
CA SER A 331 24.99 -17.77 -5.19
C SER A 331 25.06 -18.17 -6.67
N THR A 332 24.64 -17.25 -7.54
CA THR A 332 24.85 -17.36 -9.00
C THR A 332 26.13 -16.67 -9.46
N LYS A 333 27.02 -16.30 -8.52
CA LYS A 333 28.27 -15.61 -8.84
C LYS A 333 29.12 -16.47 -9.78
N GLY A 334 29.52 -15.89 -10.91
CA GLY A 334 30.30 -16.57 -11.94
C GLY A 334 29.49 -17.50 -12.84
N ILE A 335 28.16 -17.51 -12.73
CA ILE A 335 27.25 -18.07 -13.72
C ILE A 335 26.75 -16.92 -14.61
N ASP A 336 26.48 -17.21 -15.89
CA ASP A 336 25.89 -16.23 -16.79
C ASP A 336 24.56 -15.72 -16.22
N HIS A 337 24.50 -14.40 -15.96
CA HIS A 337 23.36 -13.78 -15.29
C HIS A 337 22.09 -13.87 -16.11
N TYR A 338 22.19 -13.69 -17.43
CA TYR A 338 21.04 -13.75 -18.33
C TYR A 338 20.50 -15.18 -18.41
N ALA A 339 21.39 -16.16 -18.58
CA ALA A 339 21.00 -17.57 -18.59
C ALA A 339 20.29 -17.96 -17.29
N SER A 340 20.90 -17.62 -16.14
CA SER A 340 20.33 -17.91 -14.83
C SER A 340 18.95 -17.29 -14.63
N GLN A 341 18.77 -16.03 -15.03
CA GLN A 341 17.49 -15.35 -14.95
C GLN A 341 16.42 -16.05 -15.80
N LYS A 342 16.73 -16.43 -17.04
CA LYS A 342 15.77 -17.08 -17.94
C LYS A 342 15.43 -18.52 -17.53
N ILE A 343 16.41 -19.25 -17.02
CA ILE A 343 16.18 -20.59 -16.44
C ILE A 343 15.20 -20.50 -15.27
N GLN A 344 15.42 -19.55 -14.36
CA GLN A 344 14.51 -19.31 -13.24
C GLN A 344 13.12 -18.87 -13.72
N GLU A 345 13.03 -17.92 -14.65
CA GLU A 345 11.77 -17.37 -15.14
C GLU A 345 10.89 -18.42 -15.82
N TYR A 346 11.47 -19.36 -16.59
CA TYR A 346 10.69 -20.26 -17.44
C TYR A 346 10.60 -21.71 -16.97
N LEU A 347 11.49 -22.17 -16.08
CA LEU A 347 11.44 -23.55 -15.60
C LEU A 347 10.83 -23.71 -14.21
N SER A 348 10.85 -22.67 -13.37
CA SER A 348 10.48 -22.78 -11.95
C SER A 348 9.01 -23.17 -11.71
N GLU A 349 8.11 -22.76 -12.60
CA GLU A 349 6.66 -22.99 -12.50
C GLU A 349 6.15 -24.01 -13.52
N SER A 350 7.03 -24.67 -14.28
CA SER A 350 6.60 -25.51 -15.41
C SER A 350 6.48 -27.00 -15.05
N GLU A 351 5.24 -27.50 -15.03
CA GLU A 351 4.95 -28.94 -14.87
C GLU A 351 5.11 -29.73 -16.19
N SER A 352 5.44 -29.06 -17.29
CA SER A 352 5.62 -29.71 -18.59
C SER A 352 6.88 -30.57 -18.60
N TYR A 353 6.96 -31.51 -19.52
CA TYR A 353 8.19 -32.26 -19.79
C TYR A 353 9.02 -31.52 -20.85
N PRO A 354 10.37 -31.59 -20.80
CA PRO A 354 11.20 -31.02 -21.84
C PRO A 354 10.90 -31.68 -23.19
N PHE A 355 10.74 -30.86 -24.24
CA PHE A 355 10.64 -31.35 -25.62
C PHE A 355 12.03 -31.73 -26.14
N LEU A 356 12.54 -32.89 -25.72
CA LEU A 356 13.91 -33.32 -25.97
C LEU A 356 14.30 -33.35 -27.46
N ASP A 357 13.36 -33.70 -28.35
CA ASP A 357 13.60 -33.70 -29.80
C ASP A 357 13.86 -32.28 -30.35
N GLU A 358 13.07 -31.31 -29.90
CA GLU A 358 13.22 -29.89 -30.28
C GLU A 358 14.54 -29.34 -29.72
N ILE A 359 14.80 -29.58 -28.43
CA ILE A 359 16.02 -29.17 -27.75
C ILE A 359 17.27 -29.71 -28.47
N THR A 360 17.27 -30.99 -28.84
CA THR A 360 18.37 -31.65 -29.55
C THR A 360 18.63 -31.01 -30.92
N SER A 361 17.58 -30.58 -31.62
CA SER A 361 17.70 -29.94 -32.94
C SER A 361 18.41 -28.58 -32.88
N TYR A 362 18.34 -27.90 -31.73
CA TYR A 362 18.90 -26.56 -31.52
C TYR A 362 20.18 -26.53 -30.70
N THR A 363 20.60 -27.65 -30.07
CA THR A 363 21.77 -27.68 -29.17
C THR A 363 23.05 -27.17 -29.83
N ASN A 364 23.20 -27.35 -31.14
CA ASN A 364 24.37 -26.88 -31.91
C ASN A 364 24.14 -25.56 -32.66
N ASN A 365 22.98 -24.92 -32.52
CA ASN A 365 22.63 -23.68 -33.22
C ASN A 365 21.81 -22.71 -32.35
N LEU A 366 22.36 -22.35 -31.19
CA LEU A 366 21.72 -21.46 -30.22
C LEU A 366 21.37 -20.07 -30.79
N THR A 367 22.18 -19.55 -31.73
CA THR A 367 21.89 -18.29 -32.44
C THR A 367 20.60 -18.36 -33.26
N GLU A 368 20.25 -19.54 -33.78
CA GLU A 368 19.00 -19.75 -34.51
C GLU A 368 17.81 -19.88 -33.56
N ALA A 369 18.03 -20.49 -32.39
CA ALA A 369 17.04 -20.64 -31.33
C ALA A 369 16.75 -19.33 -30.58
N SER A 370 17.72 -18.41 -30.45
CA SER A 370 17.53 -17.12 -29.77
C SER A 370 16.57 -16.16 -30.49
N ASN A 371 16.02 -16.58 -31.63
CA ASN A 371 15.04 -15.80 -32.39
C ASN A 371 13.64 -16.03 -31.79
N ILE A 372 13.08 -14.98 -31.18
CA ILE A 372 11.91 -14.98 -30.26
C ILE A 372 10.65 -15.69 -30.82
N ASN A 373 10.57 -15.94 -32.12
CA ASN A 373 9.43 -16.60 -32.77
C ASN A 373 9.65 -18.09 -33.10
N ARG A 374 10.79 -18.70 -32.72
CA ARG A 374 11.14 -20.06 -33.17
C ARG A 374 11.03 -21.14 -32.13
N VAL A 375 11.31 -20.83 -30.86
CA VAL A 375 11.22 -21.79 -29.74
C VAL A 375 10.36 -21.20 -28.64
N SER A 376 9.70 -22.05 -27.86
CA SER A 376 9.01 -21.59 -26.66
C SER A 376 9.99 -21.05 -25.62
N SER A 377 9.47 -20.31 -24.64
CA SER A 377 10.31 -19.74 -23.57
C SER A 377 10.92 -20.84 -22.71
N GLU A 378 10.18 -21.92 -22.48
CA GLU A 378 10.61 -23.12 -21.79
C GLU A 378 11.74 -23.83 -22.55
N THR A 379 11.59 -24.03 -23.86
CA THR A 379 12.63 -24.64 -24.71
C THR A 379 13.89 -23.77 -24.72
N TRP A 380 13.74 -22.44 -24.76
CA TRP A 380 14.87 -21.51 -24.67
C TRP A 380 15.63 -21.63 -23.33
N ALA A 381 14.92 -21.69 -22.20
CA ALA A 381 15.54 -21.92 -20.91
C ALA A 381 16.24 -23.28 -20.81
N CYS A 382 15.67 -24.34 -21.39
CA CYS A 382 16.33 -25.64 -21.46
C CYS A 382 17.66 -25.57 -22.23
N LEU A 383 17.68 -24.86 -23.35
CA LEU A 383 18.90 -24.67 -24.16
C LEU A 383 19.98 -23.90 -23.39
N LEU A 384 19.60 -22.85 -22.67
CA LEU A 384 20.52 -22.11 -21.79
C LEU A 384 21.06 -22.99 -20.66
N LEU A 385 20.23 -23.85 -20.07
CA LEU A 385 20.68 -24.79 -19.04
C LEU A 385 21.66 -25.83 -19.60
N LEU A 386 21.44 -26.32 -20.83
CA LEU A 386 22.37 -27.21 -21.52
C LEU A 386 23.73 -26.56 -21.80
N GLU A 387 23.77 -25.26 -22.10
CA GLU A 387 25.04 -24.53 -22.23
C GLU A 387 25.81 -24.47 -20.91
N LEU A 388 25.11 -24.32 -19.79
CA LEU A 388 25.70 -24.30 -18.44
C LEU A 388 26.06 -25.70 -17.92
N GLN A 389 25.40 -26.75 -18.44
CA GLN A 389 25.52 -28.11 -17.93
C GLN A 389 26.95 -28.65 -17.84
N PRO A 390 27.87 -28.43 -18.82
CA PRO A 390 29.25 -28.89 -18.71
C PRO A 390 30.02 -28.35 -17.50
N GLU A 391 29.70 -27.13 -17.04
CA GLU A 391 30.28 -26.58 -15.81
C GLU A 391 29.61 -27.19 -14.58
N LEU A 392 28.29 -27.30 -14.59
CA LEU A 392 27.46 -27.72 -13.47
C LEU A 392 27.57 -29.22 -13.14
N ASP A 393 27.77 -30.06 -14.16
CA ASP A 393 27.91 -31.51 -14.03
C ASP A 393 29.12 -31.92 -13.16
N ASN A 394 30.10 -31.03 -12.95
CA ASN A 394 31.20 -31.24 -12.00
C ASN A 394 30.73 -31.25 -10.54
N TYR A 395 29.55 -30.68 -10.27
CA TYR A 395 29.01 -30.47 -8.93
C TYR A 395 27.74 -31.30 -8.71
N PHE A 396 26.82 -31.26 -9.66
CA PHE A 396 25.60 -32.07 -9.65
C PHE A 396 25.15 -32.31 -11.09
N LYS A 397 24.98 -33.58 -11.45
CA LYS A 397 24.53 -33.96 -12.79
C LYS A 397 23.04 -33.69 -12.95
N ILE A 398 22.67 -32.95 -13.99
CA ILE A 398 21.27 -32.67 -14.34
C ILE A 398 20.74 -33.77 -15.26
N GLU A 399 19.69 -34.45 -14.82
CA GLU A 399 18.99 -35.51 -15.54
C GLU A 399 17.73 -34.95 -16.20
N TRP A 400 17.54 -35.28 -17.47
CA TRP A 400 16.48 -34.73 -18.32
C TRP A 400 15.35 -35.73 -18.62
N GLU A 401 15.66 -37.03 -18.60
CA GLU A 401 14.71 -38.07 -18.97
C GLU A 401 13.68 -38.30 -17.86
N ASN A 402 12.39 -38.32 -18.22
CA ASN A 402 11.26 -38.52 -17.31
C ASN A 402 11.19 -37.50 -16.16
N MET A 403 11.80 -36.32 -16.33
CA MET A 403 11.73 -35.22 -15.37
C MET A 403 10.87 -34.10 -15.96
N THR A 404 10.01 -33.52 -15.13
CA THR A 404 9.33 -32.26 -15.46
C THR A 404 10.35 -31.11 -15.48
N LEU A 405 9.99 -30.01 -16.14
CA LEU A 405 10.81 -28.81 -16.22
C LEU A 405 11.08 -28.20 -14.84
N GLN A 406 10.10 -28.28 -13.93
CA GLN A 406 10.26 -27.90 -12.53
C GLN A 406 11.27 -28.80 -11.79
N GLU A 407 11.25 -30.12 -12.01
CA GLU A 407 12.25 -31.02 -11.43
C GLU A 407 13.66 -30.77 -12.00
N ILE A 408 13.75 -30.44 -13.30
CA ILE A 408 15.02 -30.02 -13.92
C ILE A 408 15.52 -28.71 -13.30
N TYR A 409 14.62 -27.76 -13.03
CA TYR A 409 14.97 -26.53 -12.32
C TYR A 409 15.46 -26.79 -10.89
N TRP A 410 14.85 -27.72 -10.17
CA TRP A 410 15.32 -28.14 -8.85
C TRP A 410 16.72 -28.76 -8.89
N GLN A 411 17.00 -29.58 -9.91
CA GLN A 411 18.35 -30.11 -10.17
C GLN A 411 19.36 -29.00 -10.50
N TYR A 412 18.96 -27.98 -11.24
CA TYR A 412 19.79 -26.80 -11.50
C TYR A 412 20.14 -26.05 -10.20
N LEU A 413 19.16 -25.80 -9.31
CA LEU A 413 19.40 -25.15 -8.02
C LEU A 413 20.35 -25.97 -7.13
N LEU A 414 20.25 -27.31 -7.17
CA LEU A 414 21.17 -28.20 -6.48
C LEU A 414 22.60 -28.05 -7.01
N ALA A 415 22.78 -28.06 -8.33
CA ALA A 415 24.09 -27.86 -8.95
C ALA A 415 24.74 -26.54 -8.53
N LEU A 416 23.97 -25.46 -8.51
CA LEU A 416 24.44 -24.16 -8.03
C LEU A 416 24.83 -24.16 -6.55
N ASN A 417 24.04 -24.81 -5.69
CA ASN A 417 24.32 -24.89 -4.26
C ASN A 417 25.62 -25.65 -3.98
N VAL A 418 25.78 -26.82 -4.61
CA VAL A 418 26.98 -27.64 -4.46
C VAL A 418 28.19 -26.88 -4.98
N ARG A 419 28.09 -26.28 -6.17
CA ARG A 419 29.13 -25.40 -6.73
C ARG A 419 29.57 -24.32 -5.75
N GLN A 420 28.62 -23.59 -5.15
CA GLN A 420 28.92 -22.54 -4.17
C GLN A 420 29.73 -23.09 -2.99
N LYS A 421 29.35 -24.23 -2.42
CA LYS A 421 30.09 -24.86 -1.31
C LYS A 421 31.51 -25.24 -1.67
N TYR A 422 31.76 -25.65 -2.92
CA TYR A 422 33.10 -25.95 -3.40
C TYR A 422 33.92 -24.68 -3.62
N THR A 423 33.33 -23.63 -4.18
CA THR A 423 34.02 -22.34 -4.39
C THR A 423 34.29 -21.57 -3.10
N ASP A 424 33.48 -21.75 -2.04
CA ASP A 424 33.70 -21.11 -0.75
C ASP A 424 34.78 -21.80 0.10
N LYS A 425 35.19 -23.03 -0.28
CA LYS A 425 36.25 -23.80 0.38
C LYS A 425 37.65 -23.58 -0.23
N SER A 426 37.72 -22.96 -1.41
CA SER A 426 38.96 -22.59 -2.13
C SER A 426 39.35 -21.15 -1.84
#